data_AF-A0A820FSB9-F1
#
_entry.id   AF-A0A820FSB9-F1
#
_cell.length_a   1.000
_cell.length_b   1.000
_cell.length_c   1.000
_cell.angle_alpha   90.00
_cell.angle_beta   90.00
_cell.angle_gamma   90.00
#
_symmetry.space_group_name_H-M   'P 1'
#
loop_
_entity.id
_entity.type
_entity.pdbx_description
1 polymer ?
#
loop_
_entity_poly.entity_id
_entity_poly.type
_entity_poly.pdbx_seq_one_letter_code
_entity_poly.pdbx_strand_id
1 'polypeptide(L)'
;QIRVLAKALEFYEKSHQIGEKALPPNHPGLATSYNNIGGVYNNMGDYSKALEFYEKAHKIFEKALPPNHPDLAYSYNNIGMAYSGKGDYSKALSFLEKALSIRQKSLPSTHPLIEDTKDNIDYVKKKM
;
A
#
# COMPACT_ATOMS: atom_id res chain seq x y z
N GLN A 1 -7.00 9.17 17.85
CA GLN A 1 -6.06 10.11 18.52
C GLN A 1 -4.62 9.71 18.20
N ILE A 2 -3.73 10.69 18.00
CA ILE A 2 -2.30 10.51 17.63
C ILE A 2 -1.56 9.50 18.53
N ARG A 3 -1.90 9.46 19.83
CA ARG A 3 -1.32 8.51 20.80
C ARG A 3 -1.52 7.03 20.42
N VAL A 4 -2.64 6.69 19.78
CA VAL A 4 -2.92 5.32 19.33
C VAL A 4 -2.05 4.96 18.13
N LEU A 5 -1.85 5.90 17.19
CA LEU A 5 -1.01 5.69 16.02
C LEU A 5 0.47 5.54 16.40
N ALA A 6 0.95 6.33 17.36
CA ALA A 6 2.33 6.20 17.87
C ALA A 6 2.57 4.81 18.49
N LYS A 7 1.62 4.30 19.28
CA LYS A 7 1.71 2.97 19.87
C LYS A 7 1.63 1.86 18.81
N ALA A 8 0.78 2.03 17.79
CA ALA A 8 0.69 1.10 16.66
C ALA A 8 2.02 1.03 15.88
N LEU A 9 2.64 2.19 15.62
CA LEU A 9 3.95 2.26 14.97
C LEU A 9 5.00 1.45 15.73
N GLU A 10 5.09 1.65 17.05
CA GLU A 10 6.04 0.92 17.90
C GLU A 10 5.86 -0.60 17.80
N PHE A 11 4.62 -1.10 17.83
CA PHE A 11 4.36 -2.53 17.69
C PHE A 11 4.71 -3.06 16.31
N TYR A 12 4.40 -2.33 15.24
CA TYR A 12 4.75 -2.75 13.89
C TYR A 12 6.25 -2.73 13.63
N GLU A 13 6.98 -1.74 14.15
CA GLU A 13 8.45 -1.70 14.06
C GLU A 13 9.10 -2.87 14.82
N LYS A 14 8.62 -3.18 16.02
CA LYS A 14 9.08 -4.37 16.77
C LYS A 14 8.79 -5.67 16.03
N SER A 15 7.58 -5.82 15.49
CA SER A 15 7.19 -6.98 14.68
C SER A 15 8.06 -7.10 13.42
N HIS A 16 8.35 -5.99 12.76
CA HIS A 16 9.22 -5.93 11.59
C HIS A 16 10.65 -6.41 11.93
N GLN A 17 11.26 -5.88 13.00
CA GLN A 17 12.60 -6.28 13.44
C GLN A 17 12.70 -7.78 13.77
N ILE A 18 11.65 -8.37 14.34
CA ILE A 18 11.59 -9.81 14.59
C ILE A 18 11.52 -10.56 13.24
N GLY A 19 10.68 -10.10 12.32
CA GLY A 19 10.56 -10.65 10.98
C GLY A 19 11.89 -10.63 10.22
N GLU A 20 12.60 -9.50 10.23
CA GLU A 20 13.90 -9.35 9.53
C GLU A 20 14.95 -10.37 10.00
N LYS A 21 14.90 -10.77 11.27
CA LYS A 21 15.80 -11.79 11.83
C LYS A 21 15.37 -13.22 11.52
N ALA A 22 14.08 -13.44 11.29
CA ALA A 22 13.49 -14.77 11.16
C ALA A 22 13.22 -15.19 9.71
N LEU A 23 13.12 -14.25 8.77
CA LEU A 23 12.64 -14.47 7.41
C LEU A 23 13.70 -14.12 6.36
N PRO A 24 13.72 -14.80 5.19
CA PRO A 24 14.52 -14.38 4.06
C PRO A 24 14.19 -12.94 3.60
N PRO A 25 15.15 -12.18 3.04
CA PRO A 25 14.96 -10.76 2.70
C PRO A 25 13.78 -10.41 1.77
N ASN A 26 13.31 -11.35 0.94
CA ASN A 26 12.17 -11.15 0.04
C ASN A 26 10.90 -11.90 0.51
N HIS A 27 10.83 -12.30 1.78
CA HIS A 27 9.63 -13.00 2.27
C HIS A 27 8.42 -12.05 2.28
N PRO A 28 7.25 -12.43 1.72
CA PRO A 28 6.05 -11.57 1.69
C PRO A 28 5.61 -11.03 3.05
N GLY A 29 5.87 -11.76 4.13
CA GLY A 29 5.61 -11.27 5.50
C GLY A 29 6.38 -9.98 5.87
N LEU A 30 7.59 -9.79 5.33
CA LEU A 30 8.34 -8.53 5.49
C LEU A 30 7.64 -7.39 4.75
N ALA A 31 7.12 -7.64 3.55
CA ALA A 31 6.34 -6.66 2.81
C ALA A 31 5.06 -6.25 3.55
N THR A 32 4.33 -7.23 4.13
CA THR A 32 3.16 -6.94 4.96
C THR A 32 3.51 -6.03 6.13
N SER A 33 4.61 -6.30 6.83
CA SER A 33 5.04 -5.46 7.96
C SER A 33 5.42 -4.03 7.53
N TYR A 34 6.15 -3.85 6.42
CA TYR A 34 6.42 -2.53 5.87
C TYR A 34 5.14 -1.80 5.44
N ASN A 35 4.20 -2.52 4.83
CA ASN A 35 2.91 -1.95 4.44
C ASN A 35 2.12 -1.44 5.66
N ASN A 36 2.15 -2.15 6.77
CA ASN A 36 1.50 -1.70 8.01
C ASN A 36 2.15 -0.44 8.59
N ILE A 37 3.49 -0.36 8.59
CA ILE A 37 4.22 0.84 9.01
C ILE A 37 3.86 2.03 8.11
N GLY A 38 3.85 1.82 6.79
CA GLY A 38 3.42 2.83 5.82
C GLY A 38 1.98 3.32 6.07
N GLY A 39 1.08 2.39 6.40
CA GLY A 39 -0.30 2.71 6.79
C GLY A 39 -0.42 3.60 8.01
N VAL A 40 0.42 3.38 9.02
CA VAL A 40 0.45 4.24 10.20
C VAL A 40 0.90 5.66 9.85
N TYR A 41 1.98 5.81 9.07
CA TYR A 41 2.44 7.14 8.62
C TYR A 41 1.42 7.84 7.73
N ASN A 42 0.75 7.10 6.84
CA ASN A 42 -0.32 7.63 6.01
C ASN A 42 -1.47 8.20 6.87
N ASN A 43 -1.88 7.47 7.91
CA ASN A 43 -2.92 7.92 8.84
C ASN A 43 -2.48 9.09 9.74
N MET A 44 -1.17 9.30 9.92
CA MET A 44 -0.61 10.49 10.57
C MET A 44 -0.51 11.70 9.61
N GLY A 45 -0.76 11.50 8.31
CA GLY A 45 -0.56 12.53 7.28
C GLY A 45 0.89 12.70 6.84
N ASP A 46 1.83 11.86 7.32
CA ASP A 46 3.21 11.84 6.84
C ASP A 46 3.30 10.94 5.60
N TYR A 47 2.77 11.45 4.50
CA TYR A 47 2.70 10.71 3.24
C TYR A 47 4.08 10.43 2.63
N SER A 48 5.11 11.23 2.96
CA SER A 48 6.47 11.00 2.48
C SER A 48 7.07 9.76 3.13
N LYS A 49 6.95 9.60 4.45
CA LYS A 49 7.35 8.35 5.11
C LYS A 49 6.46 7.18 4.71
N ALA A 50 5.16 7.40 4.56
CA ALA A 50 4.25 6.36 4.08
C ALA A 50 4.73 5.75 2.75
N LEU A 51 5.07 6.61 1.78
CA LEU A 51 5.61 6.19 0.48
C LEU A 51 6.92 5.40 0.62
N GLU A 52 7.85 5.84 1.45
CA GLU A 52 9.11 5.10 1.67
C GLU A 52 8.85 3.64 2.08
N PHE A 53 7.95 3.43 3.03
CA PHE A 53 7.60 2.10 3.52
C PHE A 53 6.75 1.30 2.54
N TYR A 54 5.78 1.93 1.88
CA TYR A 54 4.99 1.26 0.84
C TYR A 54 5.83 0.84 -0.36
N GLU A 55 6.81 1.63 -0.79
CA GLU A 55 7.72 1.28 -1.88
C GLU A 55 8.66 0.12 -1.50
N LYS A 56 9.13 0.06 -0.25
CA LYS A 56 9.88 -1.11 0.27
C LYS A 56 9.02 -2.38 0.23
N ALA A 57 7.77 -2.29 0.69
CA ALA A 57 6.82 -3.40 0.62
C ALA A 57 6.58 -3.85 -0.83
N HIS A 58 6.34 -2.89 -1.73
CA HIS A 58 6.08 -3.14 -3.14
C HIS A 58 7.22 -3.90 -3.81
N LYS A 59 8.47 -3.48 -3.61
CA LYS A 59 9.65 -4.15 -4.17
C LYS A 59 9.79 -5.59 -3.71
N ILE A 60 9.39 -5.91 -2.48
CA ILE A 60 9.42 -7.30 -1.98
C ILE A 60 8.29 -8.10 -2.63
N PHE A 61 7.06 -7.55 -2.67
CA PHE A 61 5.94 -8.20 -3.34
C PHE A 61 6.22 -8.48 -4.82
N GLU A 62 6.80 -7.53 -5.55
CA GLU A 62 7.16 -7.71 -6.97
C GLU A 62 8.15 -8.85 -7.19
N LYS A 63 9.05 -9.10 -6.25
CA LYS A 63 10.02 -10.20 -6.34
C LYS A 63 9.45 -11.53 -5.91
N ALA A 64 8.51 -11.52 -4.96
CA ALA A 64 8.06 -12.72 -4.27
C ALA A 64 6.75 -13.29 -4.84
N LEU A 65 5.98 -12.49 -5.57
CA LEU A 65 4.62 -12.84 -5.99
C LEU A 65 4.46 -12.82 -7.52
N PRO A 66 3.51 -13.59 -8.06
CA PRO A 66 3.18 -13.52 -9.47
C PRO A 66 2.56 -12.15 -9.84
N PRO A 67 2.69 -11.68 -11.10
CA PRO A 67 2.33 -10.30 -11.48
C PRO A 67 0.89 -9.85 -11.22
N ASN A 68 -0.08 -10.78 -11.10
CA ASN A 68 -1.48 -10.48 -10.83
C ASN A 68 -1.91 -10.86 -9.40
N HIS A 69 -0.96 -10.98 -8.46
CA HIS A 69 -1.31 -11.32 -7.08
C HIS A 69 -2.09 -10.16 -6.40
N PRO A 70 -3.16 -10.44 -5.64
CA PRO A 70 -3.93 -9.40 -4.95
C PRO A 70 -3.11 -8.45 -4.06
N ASP A 71 -2.07 -8.93 -3.41
CA ASP A 71 -1.17 -8.10 -2.58
C ASP A 71 -0.39 -7.05 -3.39
N LEU A 72 -0.06 -7.34 -4.66
CA LEU A 72 0.50 -6.31 -5.55
C LEU A 72 -0.53 -5.21 -5.78
N ALA A 73 -1.81 -5.55 -6.02
CA ALA A 73 -2.85 -4.54 -6.17
C ALA A 73 -3.04 -3.70 -4.90
N TYR A 74 -2.97 -4.31 -3.72
CA TYR A 74 -3.00 -3.57 -2.45
C TYR A 74 -1.84 -2.58 -2.32
N SER A 75 -0.61 -3.01 -2.63
CA SER A 75 0.55 -2.13 -2.58
C SER A 75 0.46 -0.98 -3.59
N TYR A 76 0.02 -1.24 -4.82
CA TYR A 76 -0.26 -0.20 -5.82
C TYR A 76 -1.31 0.80 -5.33
N ASN A 77 -2.42 0.31 -4.75
CA ASN A 77 -3.48 1.15 -4.20
C ASN A 77 -2.97 2.07 -3.07
N ASN A 78 -2.19 1.52 -2.15
CA ASN A 78 -1.65 2.27 -1.01
C ASN A 78 -0.67 3.36 -1.45
N ILE A 79 0.21 3.05 -2.41
CA ILE A 79 1.11 4.05 -3.01
C ILE A 79 0.30 5.14 -3.72
N GLY A 80 -0.73 4.76 -4.49
CA GLY A 80 -1.60 5.72 -5.17
C GLY A 80 -2.32 6.67 -4.20
N MET A 81 -2.87 6.13 -3.12
CA MET A 81 -3.52 6.95 -2.08
C MET A 81 -2.53 7.86 -1.34
N ALA A 82 -1.30 7.40 -1.08
CA ALA A 82 -0.29 8.25 -0.47
C ALA A 82 0.15 9.40 -1.40
N TYR A 83 0.30 9.16 -2.70
CA TYR A 83 0.53 10.23 -3.68
C TYR A 83 -0.65 11.22 -3.75
N SER A 84 -1.89 10.72 -3.69
CA SER A 84 -3.09 11.56 -3.61
C SER A 84 -3.08 12.46 -2.37
N GLY A 85 -2.68 11.93 -1.21
CA GLY A 85 -2.47 12.70 0.02
C GLY A 85 -1.41 13.80 -0.10
N LYS A 86 -0.37 13.58 -0.92
CA LYS A 86 0.65 14.60 -1.26
C LYS A 86 0.19 15.63 -2.29
N GLY A 87 -0.97 15.43 -2.92
CA GLY A 87 -1.45 16.25 -4.03
C GLY A 87 -0.81 15.91 -5.39
N ASP A 88 -0.04 14.83 -5.50
CA ASP A 88 0.49 14.35 -6.79
C ASP A 88 -0.55 13.43 -7.45
N TYR A 89 -1.63 14.04 -7.93
CA TYR A 89 -2.77 13.32 -8.48
C TYR A 89 -2.44 12.55 -9.77
N SER A 90 -1.46 13.03 -10.54
CA SER A 90 -0.99 12.34 -11.75
C SER A 90 -0.33 11.00 -11.42
N LYS A 91 0.57 10.96 -10.43
CA LYS A 91 1.13 9.68 -9.96
C LYS A 91 0.07 8.83 -9.27
N ALA A 92 -0.77 9.43 -8.43
CA ALA A 92 -1.85 8.71 -7.75
C ALA A 92 -2.71 7.92 -8.75
N LEU A 93 -3.14 8.57 -9.84
CA LEU A 93 -3.94 7.96 -10.88
C LEU A 93 -3.24 6.76 -11.52
N SER A 94 -1.97 6.92 -11.92
CA SER A 94 -1.20 5.83 -12.55
C SER A 94 -1.08 4.59 -11.65
N PHE A 95 -0.85 4.78 -10.35
CA PHE A 95 -0.77 3.67 -9.39
C PHE A 95 -2.13 3.01 -9.14
N LEU A 96 -3.20 3.79 -9.02
CA LEU A 96 -4.56 3.26 -8.83
C LEU A 96 -5.06 2.48 -10.05
N GLU A 97 -4.76 2.92 -11.27
CA GLU A 97 -5.10 2.19 -12.50
C GLU A 97 -4.42 0.82 -12.59
N LYS A 98 -3.16 0.72 -12.14
CA LYS A 98 -2.45 -0.56 -12.03
C LYS A 98 -3.11 -1.47 -10.99
N ALA A 99 -3.50 -0.93 -9.83
CA ALA A 99 -4.22 -1.68 -8.81
C ALA A 99 -5.56 -2.24 -9.35
N LEU A 100 -6.33 -1.40 -10.06
CA LEU A 100 -7.59 -1.78 -10.67
C LEU A 100 -7.40 -2.89 -11.71
N SER A 101 -6.39 -2.76 -12.58
CA SER A 101 -6.09 -3.77 -13.62
C SER A 101 -5.81 -5.14 -13.02
N ILE A 102 -5.03 -5.21 -11.93
CA ILE A 102 -4.75 -6.48 -11.24
C ILE A 102 -6.03 -7.02 -10.60
N ARG A 103 -6.77 -6.19 -9.84
CA ARG A 103 -8.03 -6.61 -9.18
C ARG A 103 -9.04 -7.18 -10.17
N GLN A 104 -9.19 -6.57 -11.35
CA GLN A 104 -10.08 -7.07 -12.41
C GLN A 104 -9.64 -8.41 -13.01
N LYS A 105 -8.34 -8.70 -13.01
CA LYS A 105 -7.80 -9.99 -13.49
C LYS A 105 -7.84 -11.08 -12.43
N SER A 106 -7.75 -10.73 -11.16
CA SER A 106 -7.58 -11.69 -10.06
C SER A 106 -8.83 -11.95 -9.23
N LEU A 107 -9.86 -11.10 -9.33
CA LEU A 107 -11.07 -11.17 -8.51
C LEU A 107 -12.34 -11.24 -9.39
N PRO A 108 -13.45 -11.79 -8.87
CA PRO A 108 -14.75 -11.66 -9.52
C PRO A 108 -15.12 -10.19 -9.75
N SER A 109 -15.82 -9.90 -10.85
CA SER A 109 -16.21 -8.53 -11.21
C SER A 109 -17.09 -7.81 -10.18
N THR A 110 -17.73 -8.58 -9.29
CA THR A 110 -18.56 -8.09 -8.18
C THR A 110 -17.78 -7.83 -6.88
N HIS A 111 -16.47 -8.06 -6.86
CA HIS A 111 -15.67 -7.92 -5.66
C HIS A 111 -15.57 -6.44 -5.21
N PRO A 112 -15.89 -6.09 -3.94
CA PRO A 112 -15.97 -4.70 -3.49
C PRO A 112 -14.73 -3.85 -3.76
N LEU A 113 -13.52 -4.44 -3.60
CA LEU A 113 -12.26 -3.75 -3.89
C LEU A 113 -12.16 -3.19 -5.31
N ILE A 114 -12.83 -3.77 -6.30
CA ILE A 114 -12.83 -3.22 -7.67
C ILE A 114 -13.53 -1.86 -7.65
N GLU A 115 -14.69 -1.77 -6.98
CA GLU A 115 -15.45 -0.54 -6.87
C GLU A 115 -14.73 0.50 -6.00
N ASP A 116 -14.21 0.09 -4.85
CA ASP A 116 -13.41 0.97 -3.98
C ASP A 116 -12.22 1.60 -4.76
N THR A 117 -11.59 0.86 -5.67
CA THR A 117 -10.50 1.41 -6.49
C THR A 117 -11.00 2.45 -7.48
N LYS A 118 -12.16 2.20 -8.12
CA LYS A 118 -12.75 3.15 -9.06
C LYS A 118 -13.15 4.43 -8.35
N ASP A 119 -13.73 4.33 -7.17
CA ASP A 119 -14.06 5.50 -6.34
C ASP A 119 -12.81 6.32 -6.01
N ASN A 120 -11.70 5.66 -5.65
CA ASN A 120 -10.42 6.34 -5.45
C ASN A 120 -9.90 7.00 -6.74
N ILE A 121 -10.03 6.35 -7.89
CA ILE A 121 -9.65 6.91 -9.20
C ILE A 121 -10.49 8.14 -9.52
N ASP A 122 -11.80 8.06 -9.33
CA ASP A 122 -12.73 9.16 -9.60
C ASP A 122 -12.50 10.33 -8.64
N TYR A 123 -12.20 10.05 -7.38
CA TYR A 123 -11.76 11.06 -6.42
C TYR A 123 -10.50 11.79 -6.91
N VAL A 124 -9.47 11.04 -7.32
CA VAL A 124 -8.22 11.62 -7.82
C VAL A 124 -8.46 12.45 -9.08
N LYS A 125 -9.24 11.94 -10.04
CA LYS A 125 -9.58 12.66 -11.29
C LYS A 125 -10.31 13.98 -11.04
N LYS A 126 -11.16 14.06 -10.01
CA LYS A 126 -11.85 15.31 -9.63
C LYS A 126 -10.92 16.35 -9.02
N LYS A 127 -9.71 15.98 -8.60
CA LYS A 127 -8.73 16.84 -7.94
C LYS A 127 -7.59 17.28 -8.86
N MET A 128 -7.46 16.66 -10.04
CA MET A 128 -6.56 17.08 -11.11
C MET A 128 -7.02 18.37 -11.77
#